data_AF-A0A373UQ65-F1
#
_entry.id   AF-A0A373UQ65-F1
#
_cell.length_a   1.000
_cell.length_b   1.000
_cell.length_c   1.000
_cell.angle_alpha   90.00
_cell.angle_beta   90.00
_cell.angle_gamma   90.00
#
_symmetry.space_group_name_H-M   'P 1'
#
loop_
_entity.id
_entity.type
_entity.pdbx_description
1 polymer ?
#
loop_
_entity_poly.entity_id
_entity_poly.type
_entity_poly.pdbx_seq_one_letter_code
_entity_poly.pdbx_strand_id
1 'polypeptide(L)'
;MLLSSTLTAYAEGNGNVDGGGGGLNQGTKAYNWPGNSYQGVRVTVVDAESGGIVAGSMDFTNKNLSSVAGNMFSFGKVSKMQYRNGAALTLQTSGYTYYTPDNPMPQIISSNSSKASIAQIKRYFCSEGAASMVAGKAGIDVVTLTNGSYKLVIEPVIYLIYNNLYFAMTTTEAGLYNRMVGGDLGAHFPTVVMKNLALALFLEKADLGFPAYTGSKTTARSTDEMIQTLGIGIISYKGAPPTEAEYDAVYRIDTDVITSTTLSTTGEINNDAKATVTFSIGGRSYQMSGVVIPENGSQLVWVKWHTPSEPCEITINISTNKGRLATTTIRANVVDLNENPPPDPMADDRYNGYSRPSLPAGQNVTSLSWGIWRCWWHANWVWVSDWDWESGSHSSSCPAGCTSSHGHWVDNGEWEDQGWYDYALDTYSASLSTAMRITPDEKNPTASGSTLKSGYGINMTATADMRSGAPASHITQVQTCVAYFPEFHYTDYWRLLEPTSPGYSAQFEFQRNEYSTYNRRTHFTPVWFPDGNYTVYAQVIDAWTPAGMLQMHLNDTLTIHDNLFSDWHVRPLN
;
A
#
# COMPACT_ATOMS: atom_id res chain seq x y z
N MET A 1 -26.32 -0.63 45.97
CA MET A 1 -25.12 0.20 45.79
C MET A 1 -24.22 -0.55 44.82
N LEU A 2 -24.37 -0.32 43.52
CA LEU A 2 -23.58 -0.98 42.48
C LEU A 2 -22.38 -0.07 42.20
N LEU A 3 -21.19 -0.51 42.63
CA LEU A 3 -19.92 0.11 42.28
C LEU A 3 -19.66 -0.18 40.80
N SER A 4 -19.85 0.84 39.97
CA SER A 4 -19.45 0.83 38.57
C SER A 4 -17.93 0.90 38.50
N SER A 5 -17.29 -0.24 38.23
CA SER A 5 -15.86 -0.30 37.92
C SER A 5 -15.64 0.32 36.54
N THR A 6 -15.05 1.51 36.51
CA THR A 6 -14.56 2.15 35.28
C THR A 6 -13.40 1.31 34.73
N LEU A 7 -13.64 0.64 33.60
CA LEU A 7 -12.58 0.08 32.75
C LEU A 7 -11.80 1.26 32.16
N THR A 8 -10.58 1.49 32.62
CA THR A 8 -9.67 2.45 32.00
C THR A 8 -9.15 1.82 30.71
N ALA A 9 -9.74 2.18 29.57
CA ALA A 9 -9.25 1.81 28.25
C ALA A 9 -8.08 2.74 27.89
N TYR A 10 -6.87 2.21 27.77
CA TYR A 10 -5.72 2.97 27.25
C TYR A 10 -5.96 3.26 25.77
N ALA A 11 -6.21 4.53 25.43
CA ALA A 11 -6.31 4.98 24.04
C ALA A 11 -4.92 5.38 23.53
N GLU A 12 -4.33 4.57 22.65
CA GLU A 12 -3.06 4.86 21.96
C GLU A 12 -3.33 5.11 20.48
N GLY A 13 -3.45 6.38 20.09
CA GLY A 13 -3.74 6.73 18.71
C GLY A 13 -2.53 6.68 17.76
N ASN A 14 -2.81 6.37 16.50
CA ASN A 14 -1.91 6.53 15.37
C ASN A 14 -2.36 7.73 14.51
N GLY A 15 -1.42 8.63 14.23
CA GLY A 15 -1.67 9.84 13.43
C GLY A 15 -1.01 9.76 12.06
N ASN A 16 -1.83 9.70 11.01
CA ASN A 16 -1.43 9.89 9.62
C ASN A 16 -1.39 11.40 9.33
N VAL A 17 -0.27 12.03 9.71
CA VAL A 17 -0.11 13.48 9.75
C VAL A 17 1.35 13.85 9.53
N ASP A 18 1.62 14.70 8.56
CA ASP A 18 2.88 15.41 8.41
C ASP A 18 2.61 16.89 8.10
N GLY A 19 3.67 17.69 8.00
CA GLY A 19 3.55 19.11 7.73
C GLY A 19 4.87 19.75 7.35
N GLY A 20 4.82 21.07 7.23
CA GLY A 20 5.95 21.86 6.78
C GLY A 20 5.74 23.36 6.99
N GLY A 21 6.18 24.14 6.02
CA GLY A 21 6.21 25.59 6.09
C GLY A 21 7.43 26.13 6.85
N GLY A 22 7.35 27.42 7.19
CA GLY A 22 8.43 28.23 7.77
C GLY A 22 8.38 29.67 7.23
N GLY A 23 9.37 30.52 7.53
CA GLY A 23 9.62 31.81 6.87
C GLY A 23 8.39 32.66 6.49
N LEU A 24 8.00 33.60 7.33
CA LEU A 24 6.94 34.58 7.07
C LEU A 24 7.50 35.87 6.50
N ASN A 25 6.76 36.46 5.55
CA ASN A 25 6.93 37.85 5.14
C ASN A 25 6.13 38.78 6.06
N GLN A 26 6.51 40.06 6.13
CA GLN A 26 5.78 41.06 6.91
C GLN A 26 4.43 41.38 6.26
N GLY A 27 3.37 41.44 7.07
CA GLY A 27 2.02 41.86 6.64
C GLY A 27 1.79 43.36 6.81
N THR A 28 0.63 43.84 6.35
CA THR A 28 0.16 45.23 6.55
C THR A 28 -1.03 45.26 7.52
N LYS A 29 -1.40 46.42 8.08
CA LYS A 29 -2.55 46.50 9.02
C LYS A 29 -3.85 45.91 8.46
N ALA A 30 -4.10 46.07 7.14
CA ALA A 30 -5.29 45.56 6.48
C ALA A 30 -5.18 44.08 6.06
N TYR A 31 -3.97 43.54 5.99
CA TYR A 31 -3.64 42.19 5.53
C TYR A 31 -2.56 41.58 6.41
N ASN A 32 -2.98 40.94 7.51
CA ASN A 32 -2.07 40.50 8.57
C ASN A 32 -2.55 39.21 9.25
N TRP A 33 -1.60 38.34 9.59
CA TRP A 33 -1.79 37.30 10.60
C TRP A 33 -1.37 37.86 11.97
N PRO A 34 -2.31 38.21 12.87
CA PRO A 34 -2.03 39.07 14.03
C PRO A 34 -1.02 38.51 15.04
N GLY A 35 -0.68 37.22 14.93
CA GLY A 35 0.40 36.59 15.67
C GLY A 35 0.29 35.07 15.59
N ASN A 36 1.36 34.36 15.89
CA ASN A 36 1.36 32.90 15.85
C ASN A 36 0.30 32.27 16.78
N SER A 37 -0.14 32.93 17.86
CA SER A 37 -1.25 32.42 18.69
C SER A 37 -2.61 32.38 17.98
N TYR A 38 -2.81 33.11 16.87
CA TYR A 38 -4.07 33.18 16.13
C TYR A 38 -4.25 32.00 15.17
N GLN A 39 -4.38 30.81 15.76
CA GLN A 39 -4.58 29.55 15.05
C GLN A 39 -5.42 28.58 15.87
N GLY A 40 -5.93 27.54 15.23
CA GLY A 40 -6.70 26.47 15.85
C GLY A 40 -6.70 25.20 15.01
N VAL A 41 -7.52 24.24 15.41
CA VAL A 41 -7.78 23.01 14.67
C VAL A 41 -9.28 22.78 14.62
N ARG A 42 -9.79 22.52 13.42
CA ARG A 42 -11.12 21.95 13.22
C ARG A 42 -11.01 20.45 13.32
N VAL A 43 -11.84 19.84 14.16
CA VAL A 43 -11.93 18.40 14.33
C VAL A 43 -13.31 17.94 13.86
N THR A 44 -13.34 16.90 13.05
CA THR A 44 -14.57 16.25 12.60
C THR A 44 -14.47 14.76 12.91
N VAL A 45 -15.48 14.21 13.59
CA VAL A 45 -15.56 12.76 13.85
C VAL A 45 -16.24 12.11 12.67
N VAL A 46 -15.57 11.12 12.08
CA VAL A 46 -16.07 10.38 10.92
C VAL A 46 -16.06 8.89 11.18
N ASP A 47 -16.95 8.20 10.48
CA ASP A 47 -16.94 6.75 10.38
C ASP A 47 -15.63 6.27 9.73
N ALA A 48 -14.96 5.30 10.35
CA ALA A 48 -13.61 4.90 9.97
C ALA A 48 -13.53 4.26 8.57
N GLU A 49 -14.61 3.61 8.13
CA GLU A 49 -14.69 2.90 6.85
C GLU A 49 -15.25 3.80 5.74
N SER A 50 -16.43 4.37 5.96
CA SER A 50 -17.15 5.14 4.94
C SER A 50 -16.70 6.60 4.83
N GLY A 51 -16.04 7.14 5.86
CA GLY A 51 -15.76 8.56 5.97
C GLY A 51 -17.01 9.43 6.17
N GLY A 52 -18.16 8.82 6.50
CA GLY A 52 -19.40 9.52 6.81
C GLY A 52 -19.24 10.40 8.06
N ILE A 53 -19.86 11.59 8.06
CA ILE A 53 -19.80 12.49 9.22
C ILE A 53 -20.66 11.94 10.35
N VAL A 54 -20.04 11.67 11.49
CA VAL A 54 -20.72 11.15 12.70
C VAL A 54 -21.11 12.30 13.64
N ALA A 55 -20.25 13.32 13.74
CA ALA A 55 -20.54 14.53 14.49
C ALA A 55 -20.12 15.78 13.70
N GLY A 56 -20.87 16.86 13.87
CA GLY A 56 -20.58 18.14 13.23
C GLY A 56 -19.20 18.68 13.64
N SER A 57 -18.53 19.37 12.71
CA SER A 57 -17.17 19.86 12.93
C SER A 57 -17.07 20.90 14.03
N MET A 58 -15.97 20.83 14.79
CA MET A 58 -15.75 21.61 15.99
C MET A 58 -14.38 22.29 15.91
N ASP A 59 -14.34 23.59 16.12
CA ASP A 59 -13.08 24.35 16.08
C ASP A 59 -12.55 24.56 17.50
N PHE A 60 -11.31 24.13 17.72
CA PHE A 60 -10.57 24.29 18.98
C PHE A 60 -9.47 25.35 18.80
N THR A 61 -9.24 26.16 19.82
CA THR A 61 -8.09 27.10 19.83
C THR A 61 -7.63 27.42 21.24
N ASN A 62 -6.30 27.56 21.40
CA ASN A 62 -5.70 28.11 22.62
C ASN A 62 -5.93 29.62 22.75
N LYS A 63 -6.34 30.29 21.66
CA LYS A 63 -6.51 31.74 21.63
C LYS A 63 -7.88 32.13 22.19
N ASN A 64 -7.87 33.06 23.14
CA ASN A 64 -9.09 33.76 23.50
C ASN A 64 -9.48 34.72 22.35
N LEU A 65 -10.59 34.40 21.67
CA LEU A 65 -11.16 35.17 20.56
C LEU A 65 -12.45 35.92 20.94
N SER A 66 -12.82 35.96 22.22
CA SER A 66 -14.10 36.56 22.68
C SER A 66 -14.34 37.99 22.18
N SER A 67 -13.28 38.79 22.01
CA SER A 67 -13.37 40.17 21.52
C SER A 67 -13.60 40.31 20.01
N VAL A 68 -13.37 39.24 19.23
CA VAL A 68 -13.42 39.28 17.75
C VAL A 68 -14.42 38.27 17.17
N ALA A 69 -14.73 37.18 17.88
CA ALA A 69 -15.54 36.06 17.39
C ALA A 69 -16.96 36.47 16.96
N GLY A 70 -17.55 37.47 17.62
CA GLY A 70 -18.88 38.00 17.28
C GLY A 70 -18.96 38.58 15.87
N ASN A 71 -17.87 39.19 15.37
CA ASN A 71 -17.79 39.84 14.07
C ASN A 71 -16.82 39.12 13.10
N MET A 72 -16.46 37.88 13.41
CA MET A 72 -15.51 37.11 12.60
C MET A 72 -16.23 36.39 11.47
N PHE A 73 -15.69 36.56 10.27
CA PHE A 73 -16.16 35.89 9.07
C PHE A 73 -15.68 34.44 9.05
N SER A 74 -16.54 33.51 8.65
CA SER A 74 -16.21 32.08 8.57
C SER A 74 -17.07 31.38 7.51
N PHE A 75 -16.88 30.08 7.30
CA PHE A 75 -17.61 29.32 6.27
C PHE A 75 -18.47 28.18 6.83
N GLY A 76 -19.10 28.42 7.98
CA GLY A 76 -20.12 27.51 8.53
C GLY A 76 -19.59 26.21 9.12
N LYS A 77 -18.27 26.08 9.31
CA LYS A 77 -17.60 24.88 9.81
C LYS A 77 -17.81 23.64 8.97
N VAL A 78 -17.91 23.79 7.65
CA VAL A 78 -17.98 22.65 6.73
C VAL A 78 -16.60 21.97 6.72
N SER A 79 -16.58 20.64 6.81
CA SER A 79 -15.31 19.88 6.81
C SER A 79 -14.78 19.64 5.41
N LYS A 80 -13.49 19.33 5.30
CA LYS A 80 -12.86 18.92 4.04
C LYS A 80 -13.58 17.71 3.39
N MET A 81 -14.09 16.78 4.19
CA MET A 81 -14.88 15.63 3.71
C MET A 81 -16.14 16.10 2.95
N GLN A 82 -16.85 17.09 3.51
CA GLN A 82 -18.06 17.64 2.88
C GLN A 82 -17.73 18.46 1.64
N TYR A 83 -16.65 19.24 1.64
CA TYR A 83 -16.19 19.97 0.47
C TYR A 83 -15.81 19.04 -0.69
N ARG A 84 -15.15 17.91 -0.40
CA ARG A 84 -14.86 16.89 -1.42
C ARG A 84 -16.15 16.34 -2.04
N ASN A 85 -17.22 16.23 -1.25
CA ASN A 85 -18.53 15.76 -1.70
C ASN A 85 -19.41 16.89 -2.29
N GLY A 86 -18.82 18.04 -2.64
CA GLY A 86 -19.49 19.12 -3.38
C GLY A 86 -20.20 20.16 -2.53
N ALA A 87 -19.95 20.24 -1.22
CA ALA A 87 -20.51 21.31 -0.38
C ALA A 87 -20.09 22.71 -0.89
N ALA A 88 -21.03 23.65 -0.91
CA ALA A 88 -20.77 25.01 -1.36
C ALA A 88 -20.05 25.85 -0.29
N LEU A 89 -19.12 26.72 -0.71
CA LEU A 89 -18.51 27.71 0.17
C LEU A 89 -19.52 28.82 0.51
N THR A 90 -19.98 28.86 1.76
CA THR A 90 -21.01 29.82 2.20
C THR A 90 -20.46 30.73 3.28
N LEU A 91 -20.36 32.04 2.98
CA LEU A 91 -19.83 33.03 3.92
C LEU A 91 -20.82 33.31 5.05
N GLN A 92 -20.33 33.24 6.29
CA GLN A 92 -21.02 33.65 7.51
C GLN A 92 -20.31 34.90 8.05
N THR A 93 -21.05 35.97 8.31
CA THR A 93 -20.49 37.29 8.65
C THR A 93 -20.41 37.57 10.16
N SER A 94 -20.91 36.65 10.98
CA SER A 94 -20.93 36.79 12.45
C SER A 94 -21.17 35.43 13.12
N GLY A 95 -20.95 35.36 14.44
CA GLY A 95 -21.36 34.20 15.24
C GLY A 95 -20.41 33.01 15.16
N TYR A 96 -19.12 33.24 14.89
CA TYR A 96 -18.13 32.17 14.96
C TYR A 96 -18.01 31.66 16.40
N THR A 97 -18.12 30.35 16.56
CA THR A 97 -17.97 29.67 17.86
C THR A 97 -16.69 28.84 17.88
N TYR A 98 -16.12 28.65 19.06
CA TYR A 98 -14.94 27.83 19.26
C TYR A 98 -14.93 27.23 20.66
N TYR A 99 -14.12 26.19 20.85
CA TYR A 99 -13.86 25.60 22.16
C TYR A 99 -12.41 25.88 22.58
N THR A 100 -12.23 26.17 23.86
CA THR A 100 -10.90 26.13 24.48
C THR A 100 -10.59 24.67 24.83
N PRO A 101 -9.44 24.13 24.38
CA PRO A 101 -9.08 22.76 24.68
C PRO A 101 -8.71 22.60 26.17
N ASP A 102 -9.02 21.44 26.75
CA ASP A 102 -8.76 21.15 28.18
C ASP A 102 -7.25 21.16 28.49
N ASN A 103 -6.45 20.66 27.55
CA ASN A 103 -5.00 20.79 27.54
C ASN A 103 -4.57 21.69 26.37
N PRO A 104 -3.63 22.64 26.56
CA PRO A 104 -3.17 23.50 25.48
C PRO A 104 -2.67 22.69 24.28
N MET A 105 -3.21 22.98 23.09
CA MET A 105 -2.76 22.36 21.84
C MET A 105 -1.32 22.78 21.51
N PRO A 106 -0.53 21.91 20.86
CA PRO A 106 0.74 22.31 20.27
C PRO A 106 0.52 23.32 19.15
N GLN A 107 1.61 23.95 18.72
CA GLN A 107 1.56 24.82 17.55
C GLN A 107 1.28 23.99 16.28
N ILE A 108 0.32 24.44 15.47
CA ILE A 108 -0.15 23.77 14.24
C ILE A 108 0.44 24.44 12.99
N ILE A 109 0.37 25.77 12.93
CA ILE A 109 0.84 26.60 11.81
C ILE A 109 2.22 27.18 12.18
N SER A 110 3.22 26.90 11.35
CA SER A 110 4.58 27.41 11.52
C SER A 110 4.67 28.93 11.32
N SER A 111 5.57 29.56 12.08
CA SER A 111 5.89 31.00 12.03
C SER A 111 7.39 31.24 12.08
N ASN A 112 7.85 32.49 12.00
CA ASN A 112 9.28 32.82 12.14
C ASN A 112 9.83 32.56 13.55
N SER A 113 9.02 32.81 14.59
CA SER A 113 9.42 32.75 15.99
C SER A 113 9.18 31.38 16.64
N SER A 114 8.44 30.51 15.97
CA SER A 114 8.08 29.18 16.48
C SER A 114 7.66 28.30 15.31
N LYS A 115 8.14 27.05 15.29
CA LYS A 115 7.78 26.05 14.27
C LYS A 115 6.80 25.04 14.84
N ALA A 116 5.87 24.57 13.99
CA ALA A 116 5.00 23.45 14.35
C ALA A 116 5.82 22.16 14.43
N SER A 117 5.52 21.29 15.40
CA SER A 117 6.17 20.00 15.54
C SER A 117 5.15 18.89 15.27
N ILE A 118 5.33 18.17 14.17
CA ILE A 118 4.45 17.05 13.81
C ILE A 118 4.42 15.99 14.90
N ALA A 119 5.56 15.68 15.52
CA ALA A 119 5.62 14.77 16.66
C ALA A 119 4.75 15.24 17.84
N GLN A 120 4.73 16.55 18.14
CA GLN A 120 3.86 17.09 19.19
C GLN A 120 2.39 17.10 18.81
N ILE A 121 2.06 17.38 17.54
CA ILE A 121 0.70 17.33 17.00
C ILE A 121 0.15 15.90 17.08
N LYS A 122 0.91 14.91 16.60
CA LYS A 122 0.58 13.49 16.74
C LYS A 122 0.41 13.13 18.21
N ARG A 123 1.39 13.43 19.06
CA ARG A 123 1.32 13.13 20.50
C ARG A 123 0.08 13.73 21.17
N TYR A 124 -0.30 14.95 20.80
CA TYR A 124 -1.48 15.60 21.36
C TYR A 124 -2.77 14.91 20.91
N PHE A 125 -3.00 14.82 19.61
CA PHE A 125 -4.27 14.29 19.10
C PHE A 125 -4.40 12.78 19.27
N CYS A 126 -3.31 12.03 19.32
CA CYS A 126 -3.32 10.60 19.63
C CYS A 126 -3.52 10.29 21.12
N SER A 127 -3.52 11.31 22.00
CA SER A 127 -3.68 11.09 23.44
C SER A 127 -5.13 10.84 23.83
N GLU A 128 -5.32 10.07 24.89
CA GLU A 128 -6.63 9.88 25.56
C GLU A 128 -7.27 11.21 25.97
N GLY A 129 -6.47 12.21 26.36
CA GLY A 129 -6.96 13.52 26.73
C GLY A 129 -7.64 14.25 25.57
N ALA A 130 -7.05 14.21 24.37
CA ALA A 130 -7.67 14.77 23.17
C ALA A 130 -8.90 13.96 22.74
N ALA A 131 -8.85 12.63 22.82
CA ALA A 131 -9.97 11.75 22.54
C ALA A 131 -11.18 12.06 23.44
N SER A 132 -10.94 12.14 24.75
CA SER A 132 -11.96 12.44 25.76
C SER A 132 -12.59 13.82 25.56
N MET A 133 -11.76 14.83 25.26
CA MET A 133 -12.20 16.18 24.95
C MET A 133 -13.12 16.18 23.72
N VAL A 134 -12.70 15.54 22.62
CA VAL A 134 -13.48 15.50 21.38
C VAL A 134 -14.77 14.70 21.57
N ALA A 135 -14.70 13.52 22.20
CA ALA A 135 -15.84 12.67 22.52
C ALA A 135 -16.91 13.44 23.32
N GLY A 136 -16.49 14.11 24.41
CA GLY A 136 -17.39 14.88 25.27
C GLY A 136 -18.06 16.06 24.54
N LYS A 137 -17.38 16.69 23.58
CA LYS A 137 -17.96 17.76 22.77
C LYS A 137 -18.86 17.23 21.65
N ALA A 138 -18.48 16.12 21.03
CA ALA A 138 -19.25 15.45 19.99
C ALA A 138 -20.50 14.74 20.53
N GLY A 139 -20.61 14.54 21.85
CA GLY A 139 -21.68 13.76 22.47
C GLY A 139 -21.54 12.26 22.21
N ILE A 140 -20.30 11.80 21.99
CA ILE A 140 -19.96 10.41 21.71
C ILE A 140 -19.28 9.84 22.95
N ASP A 141 -19.54 8.57 23.26
CA ASP A 141 -18.81 7.88 24.32
C ASP A 141 -17.34 7.67 23.93
N VAL A 142 -16.40 7.96 24.84
CA VAL A 142 -14.96 7.92 24.53
C VAL A 142 -14.51 6.52 24.13
N VAL A 143 -15.09 5.45 24.69
CA VAL A 143 -14.79 4.07 24.30
C VAL A 143 -15.24 3.83 22.87
N THR A 144 -16.39 4.36 22.47
CA THR A 144 -16.88 4.28 21.08
C THR A 144 -15.99 5.08 20.11
N LEU A 145 -15.53 6.26 20.50
CA LEU A 145 -14.59 7.04 19.69
C LEU A 145 -13.24 6.32 19.50
N THR A 146 -12.83 5.55 20.49
CA THR A 146 -11.48 4.96 20.57
C THR A 146 -11.41 3.48 20.22
N ASN A 147 -12.53 2.80 19.99
CA ASN A 147 -12.57 1.36 19.70
C ASN A 147 -12.19 0.97 18.26
N GLY A 148 -11.95 1.96 17.38
CA GLY A 148 -11.63 1.76 15.97
C GLY A 148 -12.79 2.03 15.00
N SER A 149 -14.02 2.22 15.48
CA SER A 149 -15.17 2.55 14.63
C SER A 149 -15.11 3.95 14.02
N TYR A 150 -14.39 4.87 14.65
CA TYR A 150 -14.31 6.27 14.23
C TYR A 150 -12.87 6.75 14.03
N LYS A 151 -12.71 7.74 13.15
CA LYS A 151 -11.48 8.51 12.95
C LYS A 151 -11.73 9.99 13.24
N LEU A 152 -10.68 10.71 13.61
CA LEU A 152 -10.71 12.17 13.65
C LEU A 152 -10.07 12.74 12.39
N VAL A 153 -10.81 13.57 11.68
CA VAL A 153 -10.27 14.44 10.62
C VAL A 153 -9.92 15.78 11.26
N ILE A 154 -8.64 16.15 11.23
CA ILE A 154 -8.13 17.40 11.77
C ILE A 154 -7.71 18.35 10.63
N GLU A 155 -8.18 19.59 10.66
CA GLU A 155 -7.85 20.63 9.69
C GLU A 155 -7.28 21.86 10.40
N PRO A 156 -6.18 22.46 9.92
CA PRO A 156 -5.62 23.65 10.54
C PRO A 156 -6.54 24.85 10.29
N VAL A 157 -6.85 25.63 11.33
CA VAL A 157 -7.65 26.85 11.24
C VAL A 157 -6.74 28.05 11.48
N ILE A 158 -6.77 29.03 10.57
CA ILE A 158 -6.10 30.31 10.77
C ILE A 158 -7.10 31.41 11.13
N TYR A 159 -6.70 32.31 12.04
CA TYR A 159 -7.42 33.56 12.30
C TYR A 159 -6.59 34.74 11.77
N LEU A 160 -7.02 35.34 10.66
CA LEU A 160 -6.29 36.41 9.98
C LEU A 160 -7.17 37.64 9.73
N ILE A 161 -6.54 38.78 9.45
CA ILE A 161 -7.22 40.01 9.04
C ILE A 161 -7.05 40.14 7.53
N TYR A 162 -8.14 40.06 6.78
CA TYR A 162 -8.18 40.29 5.34
C TYR A 162 -9.14 41.45 5.07
N ASN A 163 -8.64 42.50 4.42
CA ASN A 163 -9.37 43.75 4.19
C ASN A 163 -10.00 44.35 5.47
N ASN A 164 -9.22 44.42 6.56
CA ASN A 164 -9.65 44.90 7.88
C ASN A 164 -10.72 44.06 8.60
N LEU A 165 -11.10 42.91 8.05
CA LEU A 165 -12.07 42.00 8.65
C LEU A 165 -11.37 40.74 9.16
N TYR A 166 -11.81 40.23 10.31
CA TYR A 166 -11.30 38.97 10.84
C TYR A 166 -11.94 37.79 10.11
N PHE A 167 -11.13 36.83 9.69
CA PHE A 167 -11.56 35.57 9.07
C PHE A 167 -11.03 34.38 9.87
N ALA A 168 -11.89 33.37 10.04
CA ALA A 168 -11.53 32.02 10.42
C ALA A 168 -11.65 31.10 9.20
N MET A 169 -10.55 30.46 8.81
CA MET A 169 -10.52 29.62 7.60
C MET A 169 -9.68 28.37 7.84
N THR A 170 -10.16 27.22 7.36
CA THR A 170 -9.28 26.07 7.10
C THR A 170 -8.48 26.29 5.82
N THR A 171 -7.46 25.46 5.57
CA THR A 171 -6.73 25.44 4.29
C THR A 171 -7.67 25.28 3.10
N THR A 172 -8.65 24.36 3.21
CA THR A 172 -9.62 24.10 2.13
C THR A 172 -10.48 25.33 1.86
N GLU A 173 -11.01 25.95 2.91
CA GLU A 173 -11.80 27.19 2.82
C GLU A 173 -10.99 28.35 2.25
N ALA A 174 -9.72 28.50 2.68
CA ALA A 174 -8.81 29.50 2.15
C ALA A 174 -8.52 29.29 0.66
N GLY A 175 -8.34 28.04 0.21
CA GLY A 175 -8.18 27.71 -1.20
C GLY A 175 -9.43 28.04 -2.02
N LEU A 176 -10.60 27.57 -1.57
CA LEU A 176 -11.88 27.84 -2.25
C LEU A 176 -12.18 29.34 -2.33
N TYR A 177 -11.97 30.07 -1.24
CA TYR A 177 -12.18 31.51 -1.20
C TYR A 177 -11.16 32.25 -2.06
N ASN A 178 -9.88 31.85 -2.04
CA ASN A 178 -8.85 32.42 -2.93
C ASN A 178 -9.22 32.26 -4.40
N ARG A 179 -9.77 31.10 -4.79
CA ARG A 179 -10.32 30.88 -6.14
C ARG A 179 -11.48 31.82 -6.43
N MET A 180 -12.40 32.01 -5.48
CA MET A 180 -13.56 32.89 -5.61
C MET A 180 -13.18 34.37 -5.79
N VAL A 181 -12.17 34.85 -5.07
CA VAL A 181 -11.69 36.24 -5.16
C VAL A 181 -10.60 36.45 -6.23
N GLY A 182 -10.44 35.50 -7.16
CA GLY A 182 -9.51 35.65 -8.30
C GLY A 182 -8.02 35.64 -7.92
N GLY A 183 -7.65 35.02 -6.80
CA GLY A 183 -6.26 34.92 -6.34
C GLY A 183 -5.81 36.02 -5.37
N ASP A 184 -6.68 36.97 -5.04
CA ASP A 184 -6.35 38.14 -4.22
C ASP A 184 -5.88 37.77 -2.80
N LEU A 185 -6.54 36.80 -2.15
CA LEU A 185 -6.13 36.32 -0.83
C LEU A 185 -4.69 35.77 -0.86
N GLY A 186 -4.35 34.98 -1.87
CA GLY A 186 -3.03 34.39 -2.03
C GLY A 186 -1.96 35.43 -2.37
N ALA A 187 -2.31 36.46 -3.14
CA ALA A 187 -1.43 37.58 -3.46
C ALA A 187 -1.04 38.38 -2.20
N HIS A 188 -1.99 38.56 -1.28
CA HIS A 188 -1.75 39.25 0.00
C HIS A 188 -1.12 38.35 1.07
N PHE A 189 -1.27 37.02 0.97
CA PHE A 189 -0.74 36.05 1.94
C PHE A 189 0.11 34.93 1.30
N PRO A 190 1.18 35.26 0.56
CA PRO A 190 1.96 34.27 -0.19
C PRO A 190 2.72 33.29 0.72
N THR A 191 3.04 33.69 1.95
CA THR A 191 3.74 32.84 2.93
C THR A 191 2.84 32.38 4.06
N VAL A 192 1.90 33.21 4.52
CA VAL A 192 0.97 32.84 5.60
C VAL A 192 -0.03 31.79 5.12
N VAL A 193 -0.77 32.09 4.06
CA VAL A 193 -1.88 31.24 3.58
C VAL A 193 -1.36 30.21 2.58
N MET A 194 -0.71 30.68 1.51
CA MET A 194 -0.30 29.80 0.42
C MET A 194 0.86 28.85 0.78
N LYS A 195 1.51 29.03 1.94
CA LYS A 195 2.59 28.16 2.40
C LYS A 195 2.34 27.59 3.80
N ASN A 196 2.31 28.43 4.84
CA ASN A 196 2.32 27.94 6.22
C ASN A 196 1.00 27.32 6.65
N LEU A 197 -0.14 27.91 6.27
CA LEU A 197 -1.45 27.27 6.44
C LEU A 197 -1.59 26.06 5.51
N ALA A 198 -1.25 26.23 4.22
CA ALA A 198 -1.33 25.14 3.24
C ALA A 198 -0.58 23.89 3.70
N LEU A 199 0.65 24.03 4.19
CA LEU A 199 1.50 22.93 4.63
C LEU A 199 1.40 22.64 6.12
N ALA A 200 0.45 23.22 6.85
CA ALA A 200 0.34 23.00 8.28
C ALA A 200 0.05 21.53 8.62
N LEU A 201 -0.81 20.87 7.83
CA LEU A 201 -1.13 19.45 7.94
C LEU A 201 -1.32 18.85 6.54
N PHE A 202 -0.79 17.66 6.28
CA PHE A 202 -1.11 16.81 5.13
C PHE A 202 -0.89 15.33 5.49
N LEU A 203 -1.38 14.41 4.66
CA LEU A 203 -1.26 12.98 4.94
C LEU A 203 0.08 12.40 4.51
N GLU A 204 0.63 11.50 5.32
CA GLU A 204 1.81 10.67 5.01
C GLU A 204 1.44 9.50 4.10
N LYS A 205 0.22 8.98 4.28
CA LYS A 205 -0.38 7.87 3.51
C LYS A 205 -1.76 8.28 3.01
N ALA A 206 -2.19 7.80 1.85
CA ALA A 206 -3.55 8.07 1.40
C ALA A 206 -4.57 7.46 2.40
N ASP A 207 -5.61 8.20 2.75
CA ASP A 207 -6.64 7.74 3.70
C ASP A 207 -7.95 8.50 3.48
N LEU A 208 -9.07 7.85 3.76
CA LEU A 208 -10.44 8.35 3.60
C LEU A 208 -10.73 8.97 2.23
N GLY A 209 -10.01 8.62 1.17
CA GLY A 209 -10.15 9.17 -0.19
C GLY A 209 -9.36 10.47 -0.46
N PHE A 210 -8.41 10.84 0.41
CA PHE A 210 -7.43 11.90 0.16
C PHE A 210 -6.04 11.28 -0.09
N PRO A 211 -5.27 11.80 -1.07
CA PRO A 211 -3.94 11.28 -1.36
C PRO A 211 -2.91 11.74 -0.32
N ALA A 212 -1.82 10.97 -0.16
CA ALA A 212 -0.62 11.43 0.52
C ALA A 212 0.01 12.62 -0.21
N TYR A 213 0.74 13.47 0.52
CA TYR A 213 1.43 14.60 -0.07
C TYR A 213 2.96 14.40 -0.10
N THR A 214 3.51 14.32 -1.30
CA THR A 214 4.96 14.13 -1.55
C THR A 214 5.64 15.37 -2.14
N GLY A 215 4.91 16.47 -2.31
CA GLY A 215 5.44 17.72 -2.87
C GLY A 215 6.34 18.49 -1.89
N SER A 216 6.73 19.70 -2.30
CA SER A 216 7.60 20.56 -1.47
C SER A 216 6.94 20.91 -0.13
N LYS A 217 7.73 20.77 0.95
CA LYS A 217 7.33 21.10 2.33
C LYS A 217 7.76 22.50 2.77
N THR A 218 8.38 23.29 1.89
CA THR A 218 9.03 24.57 2.27
C THR A 218 8.67 25.75 1.37
N THR A 219 7.89 25.53 0.31
CA THR A 219 7.52 26.56 -0.68
C THR A 219 6.02 26.71 -0.81
N ALA A 220 5.55 27.87 -1.28
CA ALA A 220 4.13 28.12 -1.48
C ALA A 220 3.52 27.09 -2.43
N ARG A 221 2.25 26.77 -2.20
CA ARG A 221 1.45 25.73 -2.87
C ARG A 221 0.36 26.39 -3.69
N SER A 222 -0.14 25.66 -4.67
CA SER A 222 -1.26 26.08 -5.49
C SER A 222 -2.58 26.00 -4.72
N THR A 223 -3.56 26.79 -5.17
CA THR A 223 -4.94 26.72 -4.68
C THR A 223 -5.54 25.31 -4.85
N ASP A 224 -5.17 24.60 -5.93
CA ASP A 224 -5.66 23.25 -6.19
C ASP A 224 -5.10 22.24 -5.20
N GLU A 225 -3.81 22.31 -4.88
CA GLU A 225 -3.19 21.49 -3.82
C GLU A 225 -3.84 21.74 -2.46
N MET A 226 -4.13 23.01 -2.12
CA MET A 226 -4.85 23.37 -0.88
C MET A 226 -6.23 22.72 -0.79
N ILE A 227 -6.96 22.66 -1.91
CA ILE A 227 -8.32 22.12 -1.95
C ILE A 227 -8.31 20.59 -1.95
N GLN A 228 -7.45 19.96 -2.75
CA GLN A 228 -7.52 18.52 -3.02
C GLN A 228 -6.72 17.67 -2.04
N THR A 229 -5.56 18.16 -1.58
CA THR A 229 -4.55 17.28 -0.95
C THR A 229 -4.09 17.76 0.41
N LEU A 230 -4.01 19.08 0.62
CA LEU A 230 -3.40 19.68 1.79
C LEU A 230 -4.42 20.12 2.85
N GLY A 231 -3.92 20.46 4.03
CA GLY A 231 -4.71 20.98 5.15
C GLY A 231 -5.53 19.93 5.89
N ILE A 232 -5.03 18.70 5.95
CA ILE A 232 -5.73 17.58 6.58
C ILE A 232 -4.74 16.67 7.30
N GLY A 233 -5.13 16.19 8.48
CA GLY A 233 -4.54 15.07 9.19
C GLY A 233 -5.61 14.09 9.62
N ILE A 234 -5.28 12.80 9.74
CA ILE A 234 -6.23 11.76 10.17
C ILE A 234 -5.67 11.01 11.38
N ILE A 235 -6.48 10.87 12.43
CA ILE A 235 -6.12 10.20 13.69
C ILE A 235 -7.03 9.00 13.92
N SER A 236 -6.44 7.86 14.25
CA SER A 236 -7.13 6.60 14.56
C SER A 236 -6.69 6.09 15.94
N TYR A 237 -7.59 5.64 16.83
CA TYR A 237 -7.25 5.38 18.25
C TYR A 237 -7.02 3.93 18.66
N LYS A 238 -7.48 2.97 17.86
CA LYS A 238 -7.22 1.54 18.06
C LYS A 238 -7.46 0.86 16.75
N GLY A 239 -6.42 0.23 16.17
CA GLY A 239 -6.49 -0.68 15.02
C GLY A 239 -7.68 -0.49 14.08
N ALA A 240 -8.02 0.78 13.78
CA ALA A 240 -9.10 1.07 12.86
C ALA A 240 -8.58 0.51 11.55
N PRO A 241 -9.33 -0.35 10.85
CA PRO A 241 -8.84 -0.92 9.62
C PRO A 241 -8.30 0.25 8.79
N PRO A 242 -7.00 0.23 8.44
CA PRO A 242 -6.52 1.21 7.49
C PRO A 242 -7.50 1.15 6.32
N THR A 243 -7.92 2.29 5.80
CA THR A 243 -8.42 2.29 4.45
C THR A 243 -7.17 2.02 3.62
N GLU A 244 -6.77 0.75 3.55
CA GLU A 244 -5.61 0.33 2.79
C GLU A 244 -5.84 0.86 1.38
N ALA A 245 -4.84 1.56 0.85
CA ALA A 245 -4.77 1.66 -0.59
C ALA A 245 -4.80 0.21 -1.08
N GLU A 246 -5.86 -0.16 -1.80
CA GLU A 246 -5.96 -1.49 -2.40
C GLU A 246 -4.84 -1.55 -3.44
N TYR A 247 -3.79 -2.28 -3.11
CA TYR A 247 -2.68 -2.52 -4.02
C TYR A 247 -2.99 -3.79 -4.79
N ASP A 248 -2.83 -3.72 -6.10
CA ASP A 248 -2.98 -4.87 -6.99
C ASP A 248 -1.90 -5.94 -6.70
N ALA A 249 -0.77 -5.53 -6.11
CA ALA A 249 0.32 -6.43 -5.71
C ALA A 249 1.11 -5.90 -4.50
N VAL A 250 1.65 -6.81 -3.69
CA VAL A 250 2.61 -6.50 -2.63
C VAL A 250 3.90 -7.30 -2.85
N TYR A 251 5.02 -6.58 -2.98
CA TYR A 251 6.36 -7.15 -3.17
C TYR A 251 7.27 -6.80 -1.99
N ARG A 252 8.41 -7.48 -1.89
CA ARG A 252 9.40 -7.23 -0.82
C ARG A 252 10.59 -6.49 -1.41
N ILE A 253 11.26 -5.68 -0.59
CA ILE A 253 12.49 -4.99 -1.00
C ILE A 253 13.57 -5.99 -1.46
N ASP A 254 14.39 -5.58 -2.42
CA ASP A 254 15.58 -6.34 -2.89
C ASP A 254 15.29 -7.79 -3.32
N THR A 255 14.16 -8.03 -4.00
CA THR A 255 13.76 -9.35 -4.50
C THR A 255 13.49 -9.35 -6.00
N ASP A 256 13.77 -10.48 -6.65
CA ASP A 256 13.29 -10.77 -7.99
C ASP A 256 11.80 -11.09 -7.95
N VAL A 257 10.99 -10.42 -8.77
CA VAL A 257 9.55 -10.62 -8.84
C VAL A 257 9.10 -10.80 -10.29
N ILE A 258 7.90 -11.38 -10.46
CA ILE A 258 7.24 -11.47 -11.76
C ILE A 258 5.92 -10.73 -11.69
N THR A 259 5.74 -9.80 -12.61
CA THR A 259 4.48 -9.07 -12.80
C THR A 259 3.86 -9.52 -14.11
N SER A 260 2.58 -9.88 -14.07
CA SER A 260 1.86 -10.42 -15.21
C SER A 260 0.50 -9.75 -15.44
N THR A 261 -0.03 -9.92 -16.65
CA THR A 261 -1.41 -9.59 -17.04
C THR A 261 -1.84 -10.56 -18.13
N THR A 262 -3.11 -10.53 -18.51
CA THR A 262 -3.63 -11.36 -19.62
C THR A 262 -3.74 -10.53 -20.90
N LEU A 263 -3.17 -11.04 -21.98
CA LEU A 263 -3.37 -10.52 -23.34
C LEU A 263 -4.43 -11.37 -24.05
N SER A 264 -5.42 -10.71 -24.65
CA SER A 264 -6.50 -11.32 -25.42
C SER A 264 -6.60 -10.71 -26.81
N THR A 265 -7.17 -11.42 -27.77
CA THR A 265 -7.33 -10.93 -29.14
C THR A 265 -8.61 -11.46 -29.79
N THR A 266 -9.21 -10.69 -30.69
CA THR A 266 -10.35 -11.14 -31.51
C THR A 266 -9.90 -11.62 -32.89
N GLY A 267 -8.73 -11.19 -33.37
CA GLY A 267 -8.10 -11.68 -34.60
C GLY A 267 -6.87 -12.52 -34.26
N GLU A 268 -6.35 -13.31 -35.21
CA GLU A 268 -5.11 -14.04 -34.97
C GLU A 268 -3.89 -13.12 -34.81
N ILE A 269 -2.97 -13.51 -33.93
CA ILE A 269 -1.62 -12.97 -33.82
C ILE A 269 -0.68 -14.11 -34.18
N ASN A 270 0.05 -13.98 -35.29
CA ASN A 270 0.84 -15.04 -35.90
C ASN A 270 2.31 -14.61 -36.11
N ASN A 271 3.09 -15.41 -36.85
CA ASN A 271 4.51 -15.13 -37.06
C ASN A 271 4.80 -13.95 -38.00
N ASP A 272 3.85 -13.53 -38.84
CA ASP A 272 4.03 -12.38 -39.74
C ASP A 272 4.06 -11.07 -38.98
N ALA A 273 3.27 -10.98 -37.91
CA ALA A 273 3.24 -9.81 -37.06
C ALA A 273 2.91 -10.18 -35.60
N LYS A 274 3.96 -10.39 -34.81
CA LYS A 274 3.90 -10.80 -33.40
C LYS A 274 3.52 -9.63 -32.48
N ALA A 275 2.93 -9.96 -31.33
CA ALA A 275 2.69 -9.00 -30.26
C ALA A 275 3.92 -8.80 -29.38
N THR A 276 4.05 -7.57 -28.89
CA THR A 276 5.01 -7.15 -27.87
C THR A 276 4.25 -6.42 -26.78
N VAL A 277 4.44 -6.84 -25.54
CA VAL A 277 3.86 -6.22 -24.35
C VAL A 277 4.98 -5.53 -23.58
N THR A 278 4.78 -4.26 -23.25
CA THR A 278 5.76 -3.40 -22.57
C THR A 278 5.23 -3.01 -21.20
N PHE A 279 6.03 -3.28 -20.17
CA PHE A 279 5.81 -2.90 -18.79
C PHE A 279 6.77 -1.76 -18.43
N SER A 280 6.23 -0.60 -18.09
CA SER A 280 7.00 0.54 -17.57
C SER A 280 6.98 0.49 -16.04
N ILE A 281 8.13 0.22 -15.43
CA ILE A 281 8.30 -0.04 -13.99
C ILE A 281 9.44 0.85 -13.49
N GLY A 282 9.18 1.75 -12.55
CA GLY A 282 10.22 2.59 -11.94
C GLY A 282 11.05 3.39 -12.94
N GLY A 283 10.44 3.85 -14.04
CA GLY A 283 11.13 4.58 -15.12
C GLY A 283 11.94 3.70 -16.09
N ARG A 284 11.95 2.38 -15.90
CA ARG A 284 12.54 1.40 -16.82
C ARG A 284 11.47 0.72 -17.66
N SER A 285 11.87 0.21 -18.82
CA SER A 285 10.99 -0.51 -19.75
C SER A 285 11.40 -1.97 -19.82
N TYR A 286 10.45 -2.87 -19.56
CA TYR A 286 10.60 -4.32 -19.65
C TYR A 286 9.64 -4.84 -20.72
N GLN A 287 10.04 -5.85 -21.49
CA GLN A 287 9.24 -6.32 -22.62
C GLN A 287 9.17 -7.84 -22.70
N MET A 288 7.98 -8.33 -23.04
CA MET A 288 7.77 -9.69 -23.54
C MET A 288 7.40 -9.58 -25.02
N SER A 289 8.29 -10.01 -25.89
CA SER A 289 8.13 -9.94 -27.34
C SER A 289 7.91 -11.32 -27.94
N GLY A 290 7.43 -11.34 -29.18
CA GLY A 290 7.26 -12.57 -29.93
C GLY A 290 6.02 -13.38 -29.56
N VAL A 291 5.03 -12.74 -28.92
CA VAL A 291 3.79 -13.39 -28.50
C VAL A 291 2.90 -13.63 -29.72
N VAL A 292 2.42 -14.85 -29.88
CA VAL A 292 1.43 -15.28 -30.88
C VAL A 292 0.22 -15.83 -30.14
N ILE A 293 -0.99 -15.66 -30.67
CA ILE A 293 -2.24 -16.11 -30.03
C ILE A 293 -3.23 -16.44 -31.16
N PRO A 294 -3.93 -17.59 -31.13
CA PRO A 294 -4.96 -17.90 -32.12
C PRO A 294 -6.12 -16.90 -32.06
N GLU A 295 -6.92 -16.85 -33.12
CA GLU A 295 -8.15 -16.05 -33.13
C GLU A 295 -9.03 -16.36 -31.91
N ASN A 296 -9.56 -15.33 -31.25
CA ASN A 296 -10.34 -15.42 -30.01
C ASN A 296 -9.61 -16.05 -28.81
N GLY A 297 -8.28 -16.19 -28.88
CA GLY A 297 -7.45 -16.74 -27.81
C GLY A 297 -7.00 -15.72 -26.76
N SER A 298 -6.36 -16.23 -25.71
CA SER A 298 -5.66 -15.43 -24.70
C SER A 298 -4.43 -16.12 -24.14
N GLN A 299 -3.54 -15.34 -23.51
CA GLN A 299 -2.32 -15.84 -22.86
C GLN A 299 -1.90 -14.91 -21.71
N LEU A 300 -1.29 -15.46 -20.67
CA LEU A 300 -0.52 -14.66 -19.72
C LEU A 300 0.71 -14.05 -20.41
N VAL A 301 0.99 -12.80 -20.08
CA VAL A 301 2.19 -12.06 -20.50
C VAL A 301 2.80 -11.43 -19.26
N TRP A 302 4.13 -11.48 -19.14
CA TRP A 302 4.81 -11.11 -17.91
C TRP A 302 6.21 -10.58 -18.15
N VAL A 303 6.76 -9.93 -17.13
CA VAL A 303 8.19 -9.57 -17.06
C VAL A 303 8.75 -9.97 -15.70
N LYS A 304 10.01 -10.40 -15.70
CA LYS A 304 10.81 -10.59 -14.49
C LYS A 304 11.64 -9.32 -14.26
N TRP A 305 11.59 -8.78 -13.05
CA TRP A 305 12.33 -7.59 -12.66
C TRP A 305 12.72 -7.64 -11.18
N HIS A 306 13.56 -6.70 -10.75
CA HIS A 306 14.10 -6.66 -9.39
C HIS A 306 13.57 -5.42 -8.67
N THR A 307 13.02 -5.60 -7.46
CA THR A 307 12.44 -4.52 -6.67
C THR A 307 13.50 -3.58 -6.10
N PRO A 308 13.15 -2.33 -5.74
CA PRO A 308 14.07 -1.43 -5.05
C PRO A 308 14.47 -1.97 -3.67
N SER A 309 15.60 -1.50 -3.15
CA SER A 309 16.11 -1.85 -1.83
C SER A 309 15.42 -1.13 -0.66
N GLU A 310 14.55 -0.17 -0.96
CA GLU A 310 13.85 0.66 0.02
C GLU A 310 12.32 0.58 -0.21
N PRO A 311 11.51 0.60 0.86
CA PRO A 311 10.05 0.59 0.73
C PRO A 311 9.53 1.74 -0.14
N CYS A 312 8.65 1.43 -1.08
CA CYS A 312 8.04 2.42 -1.95
C CYS A 312 6.79 1.89 -2.65
N GLU A 313 5.96 2.82 -3.14
CA GLU A 313 4.86 2.50 -4.06
C GLU A 313 5.33 2.62 -5.51
N ILE A 314 5.00 1.63 -6.34
CA ILE A 314 5.35 1.59 -7.76
C ILE A 314 4.07 1.46 -8.58
N THR A 315 3.86 2.41 -9.49
CA THR A 315 2.83 2.29 -10.53
C THR A 315 3.45 1.68 -11.78
N ILE A 316 2.95 0.51 -12.17
CA ILE A 316 3.39 -0.24 -13.36
C ILE A 316 2.39 0.04 -14.48
N ASN A 317 2.84 0.65 -15.57
CA ASN A 317 2.01 0.89 -16.75
C ASN A 317 2.31 -0.15 -17.84
N ILE A 318 1.28 -0.79 -18.36
CA ILE A 318 1.38 -1.88 -19.31
C ILE A 318 0.71 -1.48 -20.62
N SER A 319 1.42 -1.68 -21.72
CA SER A 319 0.93 -1.39 -23.07
C SER A 319 1.26 -2.54 -24.01
N THR A 320 0.52 -2.63 -25.11
CA THR A 320 0.77 -3.62 -26.15
C THR A 320 0.56 -3.01 -27.54
N ASN A 321 1.29 -3.52 -28.53
CA ASN A 321 1.10 -3.13 -29.93
C ASN A 321 -0.05 -3.88 -30.62
N LYS A 322 -0.54 -4.98 -30.04
CA LYS A 322 -1.58 -5.85 -30.61
C LYS A 322 -2.44 -6.46 -29.52
N GLY A 323 -3.72 -6.72 -29.83
CA GLY A 323 -4.66 -7.30 -28.87
C GLY A 323 -5.06 -6.32 -27.75
N ARG A 324 -5.66 -6.86 -26.70
CA ARG A 324 -6.21 -6.13 -25.56
C ARG A 324 -5.74 -6.74 -24.24
N LEU A 325 -5.22 -5.90 -23.36
CA LEU A 325 -4.78 -6.28 -22.02
C LEU A 325 -5.95 -6.27 -21.03
N ALA A 326 -6.00 -7.24 -20.13
CA ALA A 326 -6.95 -7.28 -19.02
C ALA A 326 -6.69 -6.15 -18.01
N THR A 327 -5.40 -5.94 -17.71
CA THR A 327 -4.92 -4.90 -16.80
C THR A 327 -3.84 -4.07 -17.49
N THR A 328 -4.01 -2.75 -17.50
CA THR A 328 -3.05 -1.78 -18.10
C THR A 328 -2.28 -1.00 -17.04
N THR A 329 -2.71 -1.03 -15.79
CA THR A 329 -2.03 -0.36 -14.67
C THR A 329 -2.09 -1.27 -13.44
N ILE A 330 -0.95 -1.48 -12.79
CA ILE A 330 -0.84 -2.24 -11.53
C ILE A 330 -0.19 -1.31 -10.50
N ARG A 331 -0.84 -1.12 -9.36
CA ARG A 331 -0.29 -0.43 -8.19
C ARG A 331 0.34 -1.46 -7.27
N ALA A 332 1.66 -1.47 -7.22
CA ALA A 332 2.42 -2.36 -6.37
C ALA A 332 2.95 -1.61 -5.14
N ASN A 333 2.84 -2.23 -3.97
CA ASN A 333 3.50 -1.77 -2.75
C ASN A 333 4.74 -2.63 -2.48
N VAL A 334 5.91 -2.01 -2.37
CA VAL A 334 7.15 -2.69 -1.98
C VAL A 334 7.38 -2.44 -0.50
N VAL A 335 7.34 -3.50 0.30
CA VAL A 335 7.42 -3.44 1.76
C VAL A 335 8.72 -4.06 2.28
N ASP A 336 9.20 -3.56 3.42
CA ASP A 336 10.28 -4.19 4.17
C ASP A 336 9.71 -5.00 5.34
N LEU A 337 10.04 -6.30 5.37
CA LEU A 337 9.66 -7.20 6.45
C LEU A 337 10.64 -7.14 7.62
N ASN A 338 11.60 -6.23 7.63
CA ASN A 338 12.51 -6.03 8.74
C ASN A 338 12.13 -4.85 9.65
N GLU A 339 11.00 -4.18 9.40
CA GLU A 339 10.59 -2.98 10.14
C GLU A 339 10.04 -3.23 11.54
N ASN A 340 9.58 -4.46 11.87
CA ASN A 340 8.97 -4.79 13.17
C ASN A 340 9.63 -6.00 13.85
N PRO A 341 10.94 -5.95 14.15
CA PRO A 341 11.61 -7.03 14.87
C PRO A 341 11.06 -7.15 16.30
N PRO A 342 11.01 -8.36 16.89
CA PRO A 342 10.54 -8.52 18.26
C PRO A 342 11.43 -7.78 19.26
N PRO A 343 10.84 -7.10 20.27
CA PRO A 343 11.61 -6.48 21.34
C PRO A 343 12.34 -7.53 22.18
N ASP A 344 13.40 -7.10 22.87
CA ASP A 344 14.11 -7.95 23.82
C ASP A 344 13.24 -8.25 25.06
N PRO A 345 12.93 -9.52 25.38
CA PRO A 345 12.19 -9.84 26.58
C PRO A 345 13.07 -9.66 27.84
N MET A 346 12.57 -8.89 28.80
CA MET A 346 13.25 -8.62 30.06
C MET A 346 12.79 -9.58 31.17
N ALA A 347 13.66 -9.79 32.16
CA ALA A 347 13.39 -10.73 33.26
C ALA A 347 12.20 -10.31 34.15
N ASP A 348 11.92 -9.00 34.22
CA ASP A 348 10.81 -8.40 34.96
C ASP A 348 9.55 -8.17 34.11
N ASP A 349 9.56 -8.52 32.81
CA ASP A 349 8.37 -8.46 31.97
C ASP A 349 7.25 -9.33 32.53
N ARG A 350 6.01 -8.85 32.47
CA ARG A 350 4.83 -9.59 32.92
C ARG A 350 3.67 -9.37 31.97
N TYR A 351 2.94 -10.43 31.64
CA TYR A 351 1.68 -10.32 30.92
C TYR A 351 0.61 -11.26 31.50
N ASN A 352 -0.06 -10.78 32.55
CA ASN A 352 -1.08 -11.55 33.27
C ASN A 352 -2.35 -11.81 32.45
N GLY A 353 -2.57 -11.08 31.35
CA GLY A 353 -3.72 -11.23 30.46
C GLY A 353 -3.48 -12.18 29.28
N TYR A 354 -2.32 -12.84 29.22
CA TYR A 354 -1.98 -13.70 28.11
C TYR A 354 -2.93 -14.89 27.98
N SER A 355 -3.40 -15.12 26.76
CA SER A 355 -4.07 -16.35 26.36
C SER A 355 -3.42 -16.88 25.09
N ARG A 356 -3.31 -18.21 24.98
CA ARG A 356 -2.71 -18.83 23.79
C ARG A 356 -3.58 -18.53 22.55
N PRO A 357 -3.04 -17.85 21.52
CA PRO A 357 -3.76 -17.53 20.30
C PRO A 357 -3.99 -18.78 19.44
N SER A 358 -5.00 -18.75 18.58
CA SER A 358 -5.09 -19.68 17.45
C SER A 358 -4.06 -19.34 16.39
N LEU A 359 -3.56 -20.35 15.67
CA LEU A 359 -2.68 -20.11 14.52
C LEU A 359 -3.39 -19.27 13.45
N PRO A 360 -2.68 -18.36 12.76
CA PRO A 360 -3.24 -17.61 11.65
C PRO A 360 -3.74 -18.51 10.52
N ALA A 361 -4.86 -18.14 9.92
CA ALA A 361 -5.39 -18.80 8.73
C ALA A 361 -4.62 -18.31 7.50
N GLY A 362 -3.62 -19.07 7.05
CA GLY A 362 -2.88 -18.80 5.82
C GLY A 362 -3.32 -19.71 4.67
N GLN A 363 -3.42 -19.16 3.45
CA GLN A 363 -3.71 -19.95 2.24
C GLN A 363 -2.42 -20.43 1.56
N ASN A 364 -2.20 -21.73 1.52
CA ASN A 364 -1.07 -22.32 0.81
C ASN A 364 -1.34 -22.35 -0.70
N VAL A 365 -0.37 -21.91 -1.49
CA VAL A 365 -0.34 -22.04 -2.95
C VAL A 365 0.89 -22.87 -3.31
N THR A 366 0.69 -24.17 -3.44
CA THR A 366 1.77 -25.15 -3.60
C THR A 366 2.08 -25.48 -5.05
N SER A 367 1.21 -25.14 -6.00
CA SER A 367 1.44 -25.34 -7.43
C SER A 367 0.69 -24.34 -8.30
N LEU A 368 1.30 -23.91 -9.40
CA LEU A 368 0.72 -23.02 -10.40
C LEU A 368 1.12 -23.47 -11.81
N SER A 369 0.27 -23.18 -12.81
CA SER A 369 0.52 -23.52 -14.22
C SER A 369 0.16 -22.37 -15.15
N TRP A 370 0.83 -22.32 -16.29
CA TRP A 370 0.63 -21.32 -17.34
C TRP A 370 1.03 -21.89 -18.70
N GLY A 371 0.66 -21.24 -19.80
CA GLY A 371 0.99 -21.70 -21.15
C GLY A 371 1.44 -20.59 -22.08
N ILE A 372 2.23 -20.97 -23.08
CA ILE A 372 2.67 -20.11 -24.18
C ILE A 372 2.21 -20.72 -25.50
N TRP A 373 1.59 -19.92 -26.35
CA TRP A 373 1.23 -20.33 -27.70
C TRP A 373 2.44 -20.28 -28.63
N ARG A 374 2.51 -21.26 -29.52
CA ARG A 374 3.37 -21.27 -30.69
C ARG A 374 2.54 -21.52 -31.93
N CYS A 375 2.95 -20.96 -33.07
CA CYS A 375 2.29 -21.16 -34.35
C CYS A 375 3.27 -21.47 -35.47
N TRP A 376 2.80 -22.13 -36.52
CA TRP A 376 3.55 -22.41 -37.75
C TRP A 376 2.61 -22.36 -38.96
N TRP A 377 3.17 -22.03 -40.12
CA TRP A 377 2.42 -21.95 -41.37
C TRP A 377 2.09 -23.34 -41.91
N HIS A 378 0.84 -23.54 -42.33
CA HIS A 378 0.35 -24.71 -43.03
C HIS A 378 0.11 -24.33 -44.49
N ALA A 379 0.99 -24.75 -45.39
CA ALA A 379 0.89 -24.41 -46.81
C ALA A 379 -0.29 -25.15 -47.48
N ASN A 380 -1.07 -24.42 -48.28
CA ASN A 380 -2.17 -24.96 -49.07
C ASN A 380 -2.13 -24.33 -50.47
N TRP A 381 -1.35 -24.94 -51.36
CA TRP A 381 -1.20 -24.48 -52.73
C TRP A 381 -2.46 -24.78 -53.55
N VAL A 382 -3.11 -23.73 -54.03
CA VAL A 382 -4.32 -23.77 -54.87
C VAL A 382 -3.98 -23.17 -56.23
N TRP A 383 -4.41 -23.84 -57.31
CA TRP A 383 -4.31 -23.27 -58.65
C TRP A 383 -5.41 -22.23 -58.84
N VAL A 384 -5.02 -20.98 -59.07
CA VAL A 384 -5.95 -19.89 -59.38
C VAL A 384 -5.94 -19.69 -60.90
N SER A 385 -7.01 -20.12 -61.55
CA SER A 385 -7.12 -20.06 -63.01
C SER A 385 -7.25 -18.61 -63.50
N ASP A 386 -6.53 -18.27 -64.56
CA ASP A 386 -6.65 -16.99 -65.28
C ASP A 386 -6.89 -17.28 -66.76
N TRP A 387 -8.16 -17.29 -67.16
CA TRP A 387 -8.55 -17.71 -68.51
C TRP A 387 -8.51 -16.54 -69.49
N ASP A 388 -7.58 -16.61 -70.44
CA ASP A 388 -7.46 -15.68 -71.56
C ASP A 388 -7.94 -16.32 -72.86
N TRP A 389 -8.65 -15.54 -73.69
CA TRP A 389 -9.03 -15.98 -75.03
C TRP A 389 -7.92 -15.64 -76.03
N GLU A 390 -7.26 -16.66 -76.56
CA GLU A 390 -6.29 -16.50 -77.63
C GLU A 390 -6.95 -16.66 -79.00
N SER A 391 -6.95 -15.59 -79.79
CA SER A 391 -7.50 -15.62 -81.15
C SER A 391 -6.65 -16.50 -82.07
N GLY A 392 -7.29 -17.48 -82.68
CA GLY A 392 -6.71 -18.35 -83.71
C GLY A 392 -6.94 -17.83 -85.13
N SER A 393 -6.06 -18.21 -86.04
CA SER A 393 -6.21 -17.91 -87.47
C SER A 393 -7.21 -18.87 -88.14
N HIS A 394 -7.85 -18.41 -89.21
CA HIS A 394 -8.65 -19.29 -90.08
C HIS A 394 -7.76 -20.40 -90.66
N SER A 395 -8.24 -21.64 -90.59
CA SER A 395 -7.57 -22.81 -91.18
C SER A 395 -8.16 -23.15 -92.55
N SER A 396 -7.49 -24.03 -93.30
CA SER A 396 -7.93 -24.51 -94.61
C SER A 396 -9.25 -25.29 -94.61
N SER A 397 -9.77 -25.65 -93.43
CA SER A 397 -11.09 -26.26 -93.25
C SER A 397 -12.22 -25.24 -93.06
N CYS A 398 -11.90 -23.94 -92.99
CA CYS A 398 -12.91 -22.88 -92.87
C CYS A 398 -13.55 -22.57 -94.24
N PRO A 399 -14.88 -22.33 -94.32
CA PRO A 399 -15.54 -21.91 -95.56
C PRO A 399 -14.97 -20.59 -96.10
N ALA A 400 -14.99 -20.42 -97.43
CA ALA A 400 -14.57 -19.18 -98.07
C ALA A 400 -15.43 -17.99 -97.60
N GLY A 401 -14.78 -16.96 -97.06
CA GLY A 401 -15.46 -15.79 -96.47
C GLY A 401 -15.89 -15.95 -95.01
N CYS A 402 -15.35 -16.92 -94.27
CA CYS A 402 -15.60 -17.08 -92.83
C CYS A 402 -15.24 -15.80 -92.06
N THR A 403 -16.18 -15.28 -91.27
CA THR A 403 -16.02 -14.10 -90.40
C THR A 403 -16.11 -14.44 -88.91
N SER A 404 -16.34 -15.72 -88.58
CA SER A 404 -16.42 -16.20 -87.21
C SER A 404 -15.05 -16.13 -86.53
N SER A 405 -15.01 -15.64 -85.29
CA SER A 405 -13.79 -15.63 -84.50
C SER A 405 -13.37 -17.06 -84.17
N HIS A 406 -12.14 -17.42 -84.53
CA HIS A 406 -11.50 -18.65 -84.08
C HIS A 406 -10.59 -18.36 -82.90
N GLY A 407 -10.42 -19.32 -82.01
CA GLY A 407 -9.59 -19.18 -80.83
C GLY A 407 -9.84 -20.30 -79.85
N HIS A 408 -9.08 -20.29 -78.76
CA HIS A 408 -9.26 -21.19 -77.64
C HIS A 408 -8.98 -20.44 -76.35
N TRP A 409 -9.61 -20.89 -75.27
CA TRP A 409 -9.30 -20.40 -73.94
C TRP A 409 -8.00 -21.05 -73.47
N VAL A 410 -7.07 -20.24 -72.98
CA VAL A 410 -5.80 -20.66 -72.36
C VAL A 410 -5.84 -20.19 -70.90
N ASP A 411 -5.52 -21.10 -69.98
CA ASP A 411 -5.38 -20.77 -68.56
C ASP A 411 -3.93 -20.36 -68.28
N ASN A 412 -3.71 -19.06 -68.06
CA ASN A 412 -2.45 -18.45 -67.65
C ASN A 412 -2.34 -18.30 -66.13
N GLY A 413 -3.14 -19.07 -65.38
CA GLY A 413 -3.18 -19.04 -63.93
C GLY A 413 -1.86 -19.35 -63.24
N GLU A 414 -1.84 -19.16 -61.92
CA GLU A 414 -0.68 -19.41 -61.08
C GLU A 414 -1.06 -20.17 -59.80
N TRP A 415 -0.06 -20.80 -59.18
CA TRP A 415 -0.22 -21.44 -57.88
C TRP A 415 -0.13 -20.37 -56.78
N GLU A 416 -1.20 -20.20 -56.01
CA GLU A 416 -1.26 -19.32 -54.84
C GLU A 416 -1.29 -20.17 -53.56
N ASP A 417 -0.47 -19.83 -52.57
CA ASP A 417 -0.54 -20.46 -51.25
C ASP A 417 -1.66 -19.82 -50.42
N GLN A 418 -2.82 -20.48 -50.37
CA GLN A 418 -3.97 -20.11 -49.56
C GLN A 418 -3.97 -20.87 -48.23
N GLY A 419 -2.79 -20.98 -47.61
CA GLY A 419 -2.55 -21.62 -46.33
C GLY A 419 -3.11 -20.86 -45.13
N TRP A 420 -2.89 -21.41 -43.94
CA TRP A 420 -3.29 -20.81 -42.66
C TRP A 420 -2.27 -21.12 -41.56
N TYR A 421 -2.38 -20.45 -40.41
CA TYR A 421 -1.56 -20.75 -39.24
C TYR A 421 -2.18 -21.81 -38.35
N ASP A 422 -1.42 -22.87 -38.05
CA ASP A 422 -1.75 -23.83 -36.99
C ASP A 422 -1.14 -23.36 -35.67
N TYR A 423 -1.81 -23.66 -34.55
CA TYR A 423 -1.41 -23.24 -33.20
C TYR A 423 -1.32 -24.43 -32.23
N ALA A 424 -0.35 -24.38 -31.31
CA ALA A 424 -0.26 -25.28 -30.16
C ALA A 424 0.11 -24.53 -28.88
N LEU A 425 -0.37 -25.01 -27.74
CA LEU A 425 -0.09 -24.45 -26.42
C LEU A 425 0.95 -25.30 -25.68
N ASP A 426 2.12 -24.73 -25.42
CA ASP A 426 3.12 -25.34 -24.55
C ASP A 426 2.80 -24.97 -23.09
N THR A 427 2.54 -25.97 -22.24
CA THR A 427 2.12 -25.76 -20.85
C THR A 427 3.29 -26.01 -19.88
N TYR A 428 3.44 -25.11 -18.91
CA TYR A 428 4.43 -25.17 -17.84
C TYR A 428 3.74 -25.20 -16.47
N SER A 429 4.45 -25.72 -15.47
CA SER A 429 4.02 -25.66 -14.09
C SER A 429 5.21 -25.55 -13.15
N ALA A 430 4.96 -24.97 -11.98
CA ALA A 430 5.89 -24.95 -10.86
C ALA A 430 5.18 -25.43 -9.59
N SER A 431 5.95 -26.01 -8.67
CA SER A 431 5.50 -26.48 -7.37
C SER A 431 6.48 -26.10 -6.27
N LEU A 432 5.96 -25.90 -5.06
CA LEU A 432 6.72 -25.54 -3.86
C LEU A 432 6.44 -26.56 -2.76
N SER A 433 7.51 -27.06 -2.15
CA SER A 433 7.48 -27.91 -0.96
C SER A 433 8.32 -27.28 0.13
N THR A 434 7.81 -27.19 1.36
CA THR A 434 8.54 -26.56 2.46
C THR A 434 8.49 -27.37 3.73
N ALA A 435 9.52 -27.23 4.56
CA ALA A 435 9.55 -27.77 5.91
C ALA A 435 10.12 -26.73 6.88
N MET A 436 9.74 -26.82 8.15
CA MET A 436 10.20 -25.96 9.23
C MET A 436 10.58 -26.82 10.42
N ARG A 437 11.61 -26.40 11.14
CA ARG A 437 11.99 -26.97 12.42
C ARG A 437 12.43 -25.88 13.38
N ILE A 438 11.89 -25.88 14.59
CA ILE A 438 12.39 -25.10 15.71
C ILE A 438 13.08 -25.99 16.73
N THR A 439 14.14 -25.47 17.36
CA THR A 439 14.90 -26.18 18.38
C THR A 439 15.26 -25.23 19.52
N PRO A 440 15.36 -25.72 20.77
CA PRO A 440 15.94 -24.92 21.84
C PRO A 440 17.35 -24.46 21.48
N ASP A 441 17.69 -23.23 21.83
CA ASP A 441 19.04 -22.72 21.63
C ASP A 441 20.05 -23.47 22.51
N GLU A 442 21.23 -23.79 21.97
CA GLU A 442 22.27 -24.54 22.69
C GLU A 442 22.76 -23.85 23.98
N LYS A 443 22.49 -22.55 24.15
CA LYS A 443 22.75 -21.83 25.41
C LYS A 443 21.70 -22.05 26.47
N ASN A 444 20.66 -22.82 26.19
CA ASN A 444 19.74 -23.31 27.20
C ASN A 444 20.36 -24.51 27.94
N PRO A 445 20.76 -24.35 29.23
CA PRO A 445 21.49 -25.39 29.95
C PRO A 445 20.61 -26.58 30.34
N THR A 446 19.29 -26.42 30.36
CA THR A 446 18.34 -27.43 30.84
C THR A 446 17.38 -27.92 29.75
N ALA A 447 17.54 -27.44 28.51
CA ALA A 447 16.78 -27.94 27.38
C ALA A 447 17.04 -29.44 27.14
N SER A 448 15.98 -30.17 26.84
CA SER A 448 16.04 -31.61 26.54
C SER A 448 15.07 -31.93 25.42
N GLY A 449 15.59 -32.40 24.28
CA GLY A 449 14.78 -32.67 23.09
C GLY A 449 14.06 -31.42 22.60
N SER A 450 12.72 -31.47 22.56
CA SER A 450 11.85 -30.34 22.19
C SER A 450 11.31 -29.56 23.40
N THR A 451 11.84 -29.81 24.60
CA THR A 451 11.41 -29.14 25.83
C THR A 451 12.44 -28.10 26.26
N LEU A 452 11.97 -26.91 26.65
CA LEU A 452 12.79 -25.81 27.16
C LEU A 452 12.08 -25.08 28.30
N LYS A 453 12.84 -24.32 29.09
CA LYS A 453 12.28 -23.31 30.00
C LYS A 453 12.03 -22.00 29.27
N SER A 454 10.97 -21.28 29.64
CA SER A 454 10.72 -19.92 29.14
C SER A 454 11.84 -18.95 29.58
N GLY A 455 12.06 -17.88 28.81
CA GLY A 455 13.19 -16.97 29.03
C GLY A 455 14.46 -17.34 28.27
N TYR A 456 14.52 -18.52 27.65
CA TYR A 456 15.63 -18.94 26.81
C TYR A 456 15.33 -18.78 25.32
N GLY A 457 16.40 -18.80 24.53
CA GLY A 457 16.35 -18.68 23.08
C GLY A 457 15.88 -19.96 22.39
N ILE A 458 15.32 -19.78 21.19
CA ILE A 458 15.04 -20.83 20.22
C ILE A 458 15.69 -20.49 18.88
N ASN A 459 16.13 -21.51 18.15
CA ASN A 459 16.58 -21.39 16.77
C ASN A 459 15.51 -21.96 15.83
N MET A 460 15.52 -21.50 14.58
CA MET A 460 14.62 -21.97 13.54
C MET A 460 15.39 -22.21 12.25
N THR A 461 15.08 -23.33 11.60
CA THR A 461 15.49 -23.62 10.23
C THR A 461 14.25 -23.90 9.39
N ALA A 462 14.14 -23.26 8.23
CA ALA A 462 13.12 -23.58 7.23
C ALA A 462 13.79 -23.97 5.91
N THR A 463 13.26 -24.97 5.22
CA THR A 463 13.70 -25.38 3.89
C THR A 463 12.57 -25.22 2.90
N ALA A 464 12.91 -24.84 1.66
CA ALA A 464 11.96 -24.61 0.60
C ALA A 464 12.51 -25.14 -0.73
N ASP A 465 11.77 -26.04 -1.36
CA ASP A 465 12.13 -26.68 -2.62
C ASP A 465 11.10 -26.33 -3.70
N MET A 466 11.50 -25.45 -4.61
CA MET A 466 10.75 -25.08 -5.79
C MET A 466 11.19 -25.93 -6.99
N ARG A 467 10.23 -26.58 -7.66
CA ARG A 467 10.47 -27.40 -8.84
C ARG A 467 9.62 -26.91 -10.00
N SER A 468 10.21 -26.78 -11.17
CA SER A 468 9.52 -26.33 -12.39
C SER A 468 10.18 -26.92 -13.63
N GLY A 469 9.38 -27.20 -14.66
CA GLY A 469 9.87 -27.52 -16.01
C GLY A 469 10.04 -26.29 -16.89
N ALA A 470 9.76 -25.09 -16.37
CA ALA A 470 9.83 -23.84 -17.12
C ALA A 470 11.26 -23.28 -17.21
N PRO A 471 11.58 -22.49 -18.25
CA PRO A 471 12.79 -21.69 -18.31
C PRO A 471 12.95 -20.78 -17.08
N ALA A 472 14.19 -20.52 -16.65
CA ALA A 472 14.49 -19.65 -15.50
C ALA A 472 14.03 -18.19 -15.68
N SER A 473 13.76 -17.75 -16.90
CA SER A 473 13.16 -16.44 -17.19
C SER A 473 11.67 -16.37 -16.84
N HIS A 474 11.00 -17.52 -16.63
CA HIS A 474 9.58 -17.58 -16.28
C HIS A 474 9.33 -17.61 -14.78
N ILE A 475 10.37 -17.82 -13.97
CA ILE A 475 10.22 -18.05 -12.53
C ILE A 475 11.27 -17.31 -11.72
N THR A 476 11.02 -17.14 -10.43
CA THR A 476 12.01 -16.73 -9.44
C THR A 476 12.31 -17.88 -8.50
N GLN A 477 13.43 -17.79 -7.78
CA GLN A 477 13.70 -18.68 -6.65
C GLN A 477 12.85 -18.28 -5.44
N VAL A 478 12.82 -19.11 -4.40
CA VAL A 478 12.27 -18.72 -3.10
C VAL A 478 13.23 -17.73 -2.44
N GLN A 479 12.73 -16.62 -1.91
CA GLN A 479 13.60 -15.51 -1.45
C GLN A 479 13.36 -15.09 -0.01
N THR A 480 12.16 -15.33 0.53
CA THR A 480 11.77 -14.72 1.79
C THR A 480 11.11 -15.73 2.71
N CYS A 481 11.55 -15.73 3.97
CA CYS A 481 10.90 -16.45 5.04
C CYS A 481 10.78 -15.56 6.27
N VAL A 482 9.59 -15.50 6.87
CA VAL A 482 9.30 -14.66 8.05
C VAL A 482 8.60 -15.50 9.12
N ALA A 483 8.95 -15.28 10.38
CA ALA A 483 8.40 -16.00 11.52
C ALA A 483 7.69 -15.08 12.51
N TYR A 484 6.57 -15.55 13.02
CA TYR A 484 5.69 -14.88 13.97
C TYR A 484 5.56 -15.73 15.24
N PHE A 485 5.38 -15.05 16.37
CA PHE A 485 5.49 -15.70 17.68
C PHE A 485 4.19 -15.59 18.51
N PRO A 486 3.89 -16.61 19.33
CA PRO A 486 2.63 -16.71 20.07
C PRO A 486 2.48 -15.65 21.17
N GLU A 487 3.56 -15.13 21.73
CA GLU A 487 3.55 -14.03 22.72
C GLU A 487 3.00 -12.72 22.15
N PHE A 488 3.12 -12.52 20.83
CA PHE A 488 2.62 -11.35 20.09
C PHE A 488 1.35 -11.67 19.30
N HIS A 489 0.65 -12.76 19.63
CA HIS A 489 -0.57 -13.19 18.93
C HIS A 489 -0.40 -13.36 17.40
N TYR A 490 0.84 -13.55 16.94
CA TYR A 490 1.21 -13.61 15.53
C TYR A 490 0.89 -12.35 14.70
N THR A 491 0.78 -11.16 15.32
CA THR A 491 0.43 -9.91 14.61
C THR A 491 1.57 -8.90 14.59
N ASP A 492 1.96 -8.40 15.76
CA ASP A 492 2.61 -7.09 15.87
C ASP A 492 4.13 -7.13 15.64
N TYR A 493 4.74 -8.29 15.88
CA TYR A 493 6.18 -8.49 15.78
C TYR A 493 6.52 -9.80 15.09
N TRP A 494 7.56 -9.76 14.26
CA TRP A 494 8.03 -10.91 13.51
C TRP A 494 9.53 -10.82 13.25
N ARG A 495 10.16 -11.99 13.08
CA ARG A 495 11.58 -12.08 12.77
C ARG A 495 11.74 -12.54 11.33
N LEU A 496 12.43 -11.73 10.53
CA LEU A 496 12.85 -12.12 9.19
C LEU A 496 13.96 -13.18 9.28
N LEU A 497 13.91 -14.17 8.38
CA LEU A 497 14.96 -15.17 8.24
C LEU A 497 15.90 -14.80 7.10
N GLU A 498 17.18 -15.10 7.27
CA GLU A 498 18.21 -14.95 6.25
C GLU A 498 18.35 -16.27 5.46
N PRO A 499 18.44 -16.20 4.12
CA PRO A 499 18.73 -17.38 3.30
C PRO A 499 20.19 -17.82 3.49
N THR A 500 20.41 -18.84 4.31
CA THR A 500 21.74 -19.43 4.54
C THR A 500 22.23 -20.26 3.37
N SER A 501 21.31 -20.76 2.55
CA SER A 501 21.58 -21.37 1.25
C SER A 501 20.49 -20.90 0.28
N PRO A 502 20.70 -19.83 -0.53
CA PRO A 502 19.71 -19.34 -1.48
C PRO A 502 19.62 -20.25 -2.71
N GLY A 503 18.47 -20.24 -3.39
CA GLY A 503 18.26 -21.00 -4.62
C GLY A 503 16.83 -21.52 -4.77
N TYR A 504 16.59 -22.35 -5.79
CA TYR A 504 15.33 -23.08 -5.92
C TYR A 504 15.13 -24.09 -4.78
N SER A 505 16.22 -24.65 -4.26
CA SER A 505 16.27 -25.36 -2.98
C SER A 505 16.93 -24.47 -1.95
N ALA A 506 16.13 -23.73 -1.21
CA ALA A 506 16.58 -22.74 -0.25
C ALA A 506 16.54 -23.25 1.20
N GLN A 507 17.47 -22.77 2.02
CA GLN A 507 17.45 -22.90 3.47
C GLN A 507 17.49 -21.53 4.12
N PHE A 508 16.67 -21.34 5.15
CA PHE A 508 16.50 -20.11 5.90
C PHE A 508 16.74 -20.37 7.38
N GLU A 509 17.42 -19.42 8.04
CA GLU A 509 17.56 -19.37 9.49
C GLU A 509 17.26 -17.97 10.00
N PHE A 510 16.94 -17.80 11.28
CA PHE A 510 16.74 -16.45 11.84
C PHE A 510 17.90 -15.52 11.48
N GLN A 511 17.59 -14.26 11.18
CA GLN A 511 18.61 -13.22 11.22
C GLN A 511 19.27 -13.18 12.60
N ARG A 512 20.52 -12.72 12.64
CA ARG A 512 21.24 -12.58 13.90
C ARG A 512 20.48 -11.62 14.82
N ASN A 513 20.33 -12.03 16.07
CA ASN A 513 19.62 -11.24 17.06
C ASN A 513 20.57 -10.23 17.71
N GLU A 514 20.26 -8.94 17.57
CA GLU A 514 21.03 -7.85 18.18
C GLU A 514 21.10 -7.93 19.71
N TYR A 515 20.08 -8.50 20.35
CA TYR A 515 20.02 -8.67 21.80
C TYR A 515 20.80 -9.89 22.30
N SER A 516 21.24 -10.77 21.40
CA SER A 516 22.05 -11.92 21.80
C SER A 516 23.50 -11.48 22.08
N THR A 517 23.95 -11.65 23.33
CA THR A 517 25.36 -11.45 23.74
C THR A 517 26.37 -12.19 22.85
N TYR A 518 25.98 -13.34 22.28
CA TYR A 518 26.82 -14.16 21.40
C TYR A 518 26.55 -13.96 19.90
N ASN A 519 25.78 -12.93 19.52
CA ASN A 519 25.36 -12.65 18.14
C ASN A 519 24.74 -13.88 17.42
N ARG A 520 23.90 -14.64 18.14
CA ARG A 520 23.28 -15.89 17.67
C ARG A 520 22.01 -15.62 16.86
N ARG A 521 21.66 -16.56 15.99
CA ARG A 521 20.40 -16.61 15.22
C ARG A 521 19.26 -17.14 16.08
N THR A 522 18.89 -16.40 17.12
CA THR A 522 17.99 -16.90 18.18
C THR A 522 16.84 -15.93 18.44
N HIS A 523 15.67 -16.47 18.76
CA HIS A 523 14.54 -15.70 19.28
C HIS A 523 14.35 -16.02 20.76
N PHE A 524 14.33 -15.02 21.63
CA PHE A 524 14.15 -15.22 23.06
C PHE A 524 12.67 -15.30 23.40
N THR A 525 12.28 -16.36 24.11
CA THR A 525 10.92 -16.48 24.65
C THR A 525 10.79 -15.60 25.90
N PRO A 526 9.64 -14.95 26.16
CA PRO A 526 9.45 -14.19 27.40
C PRO A 526 9.47 -15.10 28.62
N VAL A 527 10.08 -14.65 29.73
CA VAL A 527 10.15 -15.44 30.99
C VAL A 527 8.76 -15.77 31.54
N TRP A 528 7.79 -14.86 31.36
CA TRP A 528 6.42 -15.05 31.82
C TRP A 528 5.59 -16.01 30.95
N PHE A 529 6.12 -16.49 29.82
CA PHE A 529 5.36 -17.35 28.92
C PHE A 529 4.96 -18.66 29.63
N PRO A 530 3.67 -19.07 29.55
CA PRO A 530 3.18 -20.20 30.34
C PRO A 530 3.65 -21.56 29.84
N ASP A 531 3.68 -22.53 30.75
CA ASP A 531 3.93 -23.94 30.45
C ASP A 531 2.94 -24.51 29.43
N GLY A 532 3.45 -25.35 28.53
CA GLY A 532 2.72 -25.98 27.42
C GLY A 532 3.32 -25.66 26.06
N ASN A 533 2.50 -25.71 25.01
CA ASN A 533 2.96 -25.63 23.63
C ASN A 533 3.48 -24.22 23.26
N TYR A 534 4.71 -24.12 22.80
CA TYR A 534 5.23 -22.92 22.16
C TYR A 534 5.30 -23.15 20.65
N THR A 535 4.31 -22.66 19.92
CA THR A 535 4.18 -22.88 18.48
C THR A 535 4.60 -21.62 17.72
N VAL A 536 5.65 -21.73 16.91
CA VAL A 536 6.08 -20.65 16.00
C VAL A 536 5.36 -20.85 14.67
N TYR A 537 4.86 -19.75 14.11
CA TYR A 537 4.24 -19.71 12.79
C TYR A 537 5.19 -19.04 11.81
N ALA A 538 5.32 -19.55 10.59
CA ALA A 538 6.17 -18.96 9.58
C ALA A 538 5.53 -18.94 8.21
N GLN A 539 6.01 -18.06 7.35
CA GLN A 539 5.61 -17.95 5.95
C GLN A 539 6.84 -18.05 5.08
N VAL A 540 6.78 -18.87 4.03
CA VAL A 540 7.77 -18.94 2.96
C VAL A 540 7.10 -18.39 1.70
N ILE A 541 7.67 -17.33 1.14
CA ILE A 541 7.07 -16.52 0.07
C ILE A 541 8.12 -16.08 -0.96
N ASP A 542 7.68 -15.28 -1.94
CA ASP A 542 8.49 -14.69 -3.01
C ASP A 542 9.08 -15.69 -4.02
N ALA A 543 8.38 -16.82 -4.20
CA ALA A 543 8.57 -17.76 -5.30
C ALA A 543 7.55 -17.49 -6.42
N TRP A 544 7.91 -16.60 -7.34
CA TRP A 544 7.01 -16.05 -8.35
C TRP A 544 6.99 -16.86 -9.64
N THR A 545 5.79 -16.94 -10.24
CA THR A 545 5.49 -17.47 -11.57
C THR A 545 4.60 -16.48 -12.32
N PRO A 546 4.38 -16.63 -13.64
CA PRO A 546 3.46 -15.75 -14.36
C PRO A 546 2.01 -15.86 -13.89
N ALA A 547 1.65 -17.00 -13.29
CA ALA A 547 0.32 -17.25 -12.74
C ALA A 547 0.16 -16.81 -11.28
N GLY A 548 1.20 -16.26 -10.65
CA GLY A 548 1.19 -15.77 -9.28
C GLY A 548 2.33 -16.31 -8.41
N MET A 549 2.28 -15.98 -7.12
CA MET A 549 3.26 -16.39 -6.11
C MET A 549 2.90 -17.74 -5.50
N LEU A 550 3.87 -18.65 -5.47
CA LEU A 550 3.83 -19.82 -4.61
C LEU A 550 4.16 -19.41 -3.18
N GLN A 551 3.37 -19.87 -2.23
CA GLN A 551 3.54 -19.54 -0.81
C GLN A 551 3.11 -20.69 0.08
N MET A 552 3.80 -20.86 1.20
CA MET A 552 3.45 -21.87 2.20
C MET A 552 3.55 -21.31 3.61
N HIS A 553 2.55 -21.64 4.41
CA HIS A 553 2.47 -21.35 5.82
C HIS A 553 2.88 -22.59 6.61
N LEU A 554 3.78 -22.39 7.56
CA LEU A 554 4.42 -23.44 8.34
C LEU A 554 4.19 -23.18 9.82
N ASN A 555 4.27 -24.24 10.61
CA ASN A 555 4.36 -24.14 12.05
C ASN A 555 5.14 -25.33 12.59
N ASP A 556 5.80 -25.11 13.71
CA ASP A 556 6.43 -26.16 14.50
C ASP A 556 6.33 -25.81 15.99
N THR A 557 6.37 -26.80 16.87
CA THR A 557 6.04 -26.65 18.29
C THR A 557 7.11 -27.23 19.22
N LEU A 558 7.52 -26.42 20.19
CA LEU A 558 8.29 -26.85 21.37
C LEU A 558 7.37 -26.93 22.60
N THR A 559 7.86 -27.55 23.67
CA THR A 559 7.18 -27.57 24.97
C THR A 559 7.92 -26.68 25.96
N ILE A 560 7.26 -25.62 26.44
CA ILE A 560 7.73 -24.86 27.58
C ILE A 560 7.31 -25.57 28.86
N HIS A 561 8.27 -25.77 29.77
CA HIS A 561 8.01 -26.30 31.10
C HIS A 561 8.96 -25.60 32.06
N ASP A 562 8.43 -24.84 33.01
CA ASP A 562 9.17 -24.01 33.95
C ASP A 562 9.85 -22.81 33.26
N ASN A 563 10.50 -21.94 34.03
CA ASN A 563 11.12 -20.71 33.54
C ASN A 563 12.60 -20.58 33.96
N LEU A 564 13.32 -19.69 33.27
CA LEU A 564 14.69 -19.26 33.52
C LEU A 564 15.07 -19.19 35.01
N PHE A 565 14.22 -18.62 35.87
CA PHE A 565 14.58 -18.39 37.28
C PHE A 565 14.76 -19.69 38.07
N SER A 566 14.12 -20.77 37.64
CA SER A 566 14.26 -22.07 38.27
C SER A 566 15.64 -22.71 38.02
N ASP A 567 16.37 -22.25 36.99
CA ASP A 567 17.78 -22.64 36.79
C ASP A 567 18.74 -21.80 37.66
N TRP A 568 18.30 -20.64 38.15
CA TRP A 568 19.09 -19.78 39.05
C TRP A 568 18.90 -20.10 40.54
N HIS A 569 17.97 -21.00 40.89
CA HIS A 569 17.79 -21.40 42.29
C HIS A 569 18.93 -22.34 42.75
N VAL A 570 20.05 -21.76 43.18
CA VAL A 570 21.06 -22.47 43.99
C VAL A 570 20.52 -22.60 45.42
N ARG A 571 19.90 -23.73 45.74
CA ARG A 571 19.67 -24.11 47.14
C ARG A 571 21.02 -24.46 47.78
N PRO A 572 21.36 -23.96 48.98
CA PRO A 572 22.40 -24.60 49.77
C PRO A 572 21.98 -26.05 50.03
N LEU A 573 22.89 -26.99 49.77
CA LEU A 573 22.74 -28.36 50.27
C LEU A 573 22.82 -28.28 51.80
N ASN A 574 21.71 -28.60 52.48
CA ASN A 574 21.70 -28.81 53.92
C ASN A 574 22.30 -30.17 54.28
#